data_AF-A0AB37VRC1-F1
#
_entry.id   AF-A0AB37VRC1-F1
#
_cell.length_a   1.000
_cell.length_b   1.000
_cell.length_c   1.000
_cell.angle_alpha   90.00
_cell.angle_beta   90.00
_cell.angle_gamma   90.00
#
_symmetry.space_group_name_H-M   'P 1'
#
loop_
_entity.id
_entity.type
_entity.pdbx_description
1 polymer ?
#
loop_
_entity_poly.entity_id
_entity_poly.type
_entity_poly.pdbx_seq_one_letter_code
_entity_poly.pdbx_strand_id
1 'polypeptide(L)'
;MKPVGYENTSRNGAVFAYRSKQLMNAGRGMVITSEEAILENQSKLTHWTPNVYRYGTYADENRSVVKGHSEKNLSQINTFVVDIDSKENHQGEIFLACVDELGYMPTMILESDHGYQVYFVLQTPAYVTKKSNFKVIEVAKRISTTIRTQLANQLPGIDVGCNHFGIARFPNKQNIVFCELENQYSFSDWLNWSMKMASNQKNEAERNAKLIVFPEKKEYRQVDEPWFDLLLRKADIIGREGRLGRNNVIFTLSLAYYSSGYGQETCEYNMFEFNERLNEPLSEGEVRKIVKSAYSGNYQAANRDFILELCQEWIASDIQESELFIQRRGWWKFKKPR
;
A
#
# COMPACT_ATOMS: atom_id res chain seq x y z
N MET A 1 46.72 -33.04 15.07
CA MET A 1 46.46 -34.01 13.98
C MET A 1 45.14 -34.72 14.30
N LYS A 2 44.20 -34.81 13.36
CA LYS A 2 42.98 -35.63 13.56
C LYS A 2 43.31 -37.10 13.22
N PRO A 3 42.85 -38.08 14.00
CA PRO A 3 43.21 -39.49 13.82
C PRO A 3 42.64 -40.08 12.53
N VAL A 4 43.35 -41.07 11.99
CA VAL A 4 42.95 -41.84 10.80
C VAL A 4 41.70 -42.64 11.13
N GLY A 5 40.61 -42.38 10.40
CA GLY A 5 39.27 -42.95 10.66
C GLY A 5 38.23 -41.96 11.21
N TYR A 6 38.59 -40.68 11.40
CA TYR A 6 37.60 -39.64 11.71
C TYR A 6 36.73 -39.35 10.48
N GLU A 7 35.58 -40.01 10.36
CA GLU A 7 34.50 -39.52 9.52
C GLU A 7 34.00 -38.19 10.12
N ASN A 8 34.16 -37.12 9.34
CA ASN A 8 33.70 -35.79 9.70
C ASN A 8 32.16 -35.75 9.59
N THR A 9 31.49 -36.30 10.60
CA THR A 9 30.03 -36.36 10.69
C THR A 9 29.40 -35.02 11.10
N SER A 10 30.22 -34.04 11.53
CA SER A 10 29.73 -32.69 11.79
C SER A 10 29.61 -31.90 10.50
N ARG A 11 28.38 -31.49 10.16
CA ARG A 11 28.20 -30.36 9.24
C ARG A 11 28.84 -29.14 9.89
N ASN A 12 30.07 -28.80 9.48
CA ASN A 12 30.74 -27.61 9.97
C ASN A 12 30.05 -26.38 9.37
N GLY A 13 29.26 -25.70 10.18
CA GLY A 13 28.61 -24.44 9.82
C GLY A 13 29.60 -23.28 9.84
N ALA A 14 29.28 -22.23 9.10
CA ALA A 14 30.03 -20.99 9.09
C ALA A 14 29.10 -19.79 9.27
N VAL A 15 29.54 -18.84 10.08
CA VAL A 15 28.96 -17.51 10.26
C VAL A 15 29.99 -16.48 9.83
N PHE A 16 29.53 -15.41 9.21
CA PHE A 16 30.37 -14.30 8.79
C PHE A 16 30.17 -13.16 9.77
N ALA A 17 31.26 -12.61 10.31
CA ALA A 17 31.21 -11.53 11.28
C ALA A 17 32.16 -10.38 10.92
N TYR A 18 31.82 -9.18 11.34
CA TYR A 18 32.49 -7.95 10.97
C TYR A 18 32.65 -7.03 12.18
N ARG A 19 33.76 -6.31 12.23
CA ARG A 19 34.09 -5.40 13.33
C ARG A 19 33.56 -3.98 13.15
N SER A 20 33.28 -3.55 11.92
CA SER A 20 32.65 -2.24 11.65
C SER A 20 31.83 -2.26 10.36
N LYS A 21 30.92 -1.29 10.21
CA LYS A 21 30.14 -1.09 8.98
C LYS A 21 31.03 -0.84 7.75
N GLN A 22 32.13 -0.10 7.93
CA GLN A 22 33.12 0.17 6.88
C GLN A 22 33.79 -1.12 6.39
N LEU A 23 34.23 -1.97 7.33
CA LEU A 23 34.85 -3.26 7.00
C LEU A 23 33.85 -4.22 6.35
N MET A 24 32.60 -4.24 6.85
CA MET A 24 31.50 -4.98 6.22
C MET A 24 31.27 -4.57 4.77
N ASN A 25 31.18 -3.26 4.48
CA ASN A 25 30.99 -2.75 3.13
C ASN A 25 32.17 -3.09 2.21
N ALA A 26 33.40 -3.16 2.76
CA ALA A 26 34.58 -3.62 2.02
C ALA A 26 34.69 -5.15 1.91
N GLY A 27 33.71 -5.91 2.43
CA GLY A 27 33.73 -7.37 2.49
C GLY A 27 34.80 -7.93 3.43
N ARG A 28 35.43 -7.09 4.26
CA ARG A 28 36.53 -7.47 5.15
C ARG A 28 36.01 -7.93 6.51
N GLY A 29 36.12 -9.22 6.81
CA GLY A 29 35.53 -9.81 8.00
C GLY A 29 36.22 -11.09 8.43
N MET A 30 35.51 -11.89 9.22
CA MET A 30 35.97 -13.19 9.68
C MET A 30 34.91 -14.26 9.43
N VAL A 31 35.36 -15.44 9.03
CA VAL A 31 34.58 -16.67 9.01
C VAL A 31 34.74 -17.35 10.37
N ILE A 32 33.64 -17.51 11.09
CA ILE A 32 33.57 -18.15 12.39
C ILE A 32 32.86 -19.49 12.25
N THR A 33 33.46 -20.56 12.77
CA THR A 33 32.93 -21.93 12.67
C THR A 33 32.71 -22.61 14.02
N SER A 34 32.82 -21.87 15.12
CA SER A 34 32.55 -22.36 16.48
C SER A 34 31.92 -21.26 17.34
N GLU A 35 31.16 -21.65 18.35
CA GLU A 35 30.48 -20.71 19.25
C GLU A 35 31.46 -20.00 20.17
N GLU A 36 32.52 -20.69 20.61
CA GLU A 36 33.58 -20.14 21.45
C GLU A 36 34.25 -18.95 20.75
N ALA A 37 34.53 -19.07 19.46
CA ALA A 37 35.11 -17.99 18.67
C ALA A 37 34.18 -16.77 18.54
N ILE A 38 32.84 -16.96 18.57
CA ILE A 38 31.89 -15.84 18.66
C ILE A 38 32.03 -15.16 20.03
N LEU A 39 32.00 -15.94 21.12
CA LEU A 39 32.07 -15.43 22.49
C LEU A 39 33.38 -14.68 22.78
N GLU A 40 34.51 -15.17 22.27
CA GLU A 40 35.82 -14.53 22.38
C GLU A 40 35.91 -13.19 21.63
N ASN A 41 35.17 -13.06 20.52
CA ASN A 41 35.18 -11.86 19.68
C ASN A 41 34.00 -10.92 19.92
N GLN A 42 32.99 -11.32 20.70
CA GLN A 42 31.69 -10.63 20.81
C GLN A 42 31.81 -9.12 21.10
N SER A 43 32.77 -8.71 21.92
CA SER A 43 33.01 -7.31 22.29
C SER A 43 33.51 -6.43 21.15
N LYS A 44 33.99 -7.05 20.06
CA LYS A 44 34.55 -6.38 18.88
C LYS A 44 33.66 -6.52 17.64
N LEU A 45 32.59 -7.32 17.71
CA LEU A 45 31.71 -7.56 16.57
C LEU A 45 30.60 -6.51 16.53
N THR A 46 30.32 -5.99 15.34
CA THR A 46 29.23 -5.05 15.11
C THR A 46 28.20 -5.58 14.13
N HIS A 47 28.59 -6.47 13.22
CA HIS A 47 27.69 -7.08 12.25
C HIS A 47 28.01 -8.56 12.06
N TRP A 48 27.01 -9.36 11.74
CA TRP A 48 27.16 -10.80 11.54
C TRP A 48 26.04 -11.40 10.71
N THR A 49 26.21 -12.65 10.26
CA THR A 49 25.11 -13.42 9.70
C THR A 49 24.49 -14.31 10.78
N PRO A 50 23.27 -14.04 11.26
CA PRO A 50 22.68 -14.82 12.35
C PRO A 50 22.22 -16.21 11.92
N ASN A 51 22.12 -16.44 10.60
CA ASN A 51 21.88 -17.74 9.98
C ASN A 51 23.19 -18.39 9.54
N VAL A 52 23.25 -19.72 9.58
CA VAL A 52 24.48 -20.48 9.36
C VAL A 52 24.58 -20.95 7.92
N TYR A 53 25.76 -20.79 7.34
CA TYR A 53 26.12 -21.19 5.99
C TYR A 53 26.91 -22.51 6.01
N ARG A 54 26.92 -23.26 4.90
CA ARG A 54 27.59 -24.59 4.86
C ARG A 54 29.10 -24.50 4.87
N TYR A 55 29.64 -23.37 4.40
CA TYR A 55 31.06 -23.07 4.42
C TYR A 55 31.26 -21.56 4.35
N GLY A 56 32.39 -21.09 4.83
CA GLY A 56 32.90 -19.75 4.56
C GLY A 56 34.35 -19.84 4.12
N THR A 57 34.74 -18.98 3.18
CA THR A 57 36.11 -18.90 2.69
C THR A 57 36.54 -17.44 2.57
N TYR A 58 37.78 -17.21 2.16
CA TYR A 58 38.32 -15.89 1.88
C TYR A 58 38.67 -15.77 0.40
N ALA A 59 38.50 -14.58 -0.16
CA ALA A 59 38.81 -14.29 -1.56
C ALA A 59 40.29 -13.92 -1.76
N ASP A 60 40.98 -13.52 -0.70
CA ASP A 60 42.36 -13.06 -0.69
C ASP A 60 43.28 -13.98 0.14
N GLU A 61 44.57 -14.00 -0.21
CA GLU A 61 45.60 -14.78 0.49
C GLU A 61 45.78 -14.36 1.95
N ASN A 62 45.58 -13.06 2.23
CA ASN A 62 45.64 -12.48 3.58
C ASN A 62 44.43 -12.84 4.43
N ARG A 63 43.46 -13.58 3.89
CA ARG A 63 42.25 -14.04 4.58
C ARG A 63 41.49 -12.91 5.28
N SER A 64 41.32 -11.80 4.57
CA SER A 64 40.62 -10.62 5.10
C SER A 64 39.24 -10.45 4.48
N VAL A 65 39.07 -10.77 3.19
CA VAL A 65 37.84 -10.58 2.42
C VAL A 65 37.03 -11.87 2.43
N VAL A 66 35.89 -11.86 3.13
CA VAL A 66 35.07 -13.06 3.29
C VAL A 66 34.19 -13.34 2.07
N LYS A 67 33.99 -14.62 1.77
CA LYS A 67 33.16 -15.11 0.66
C LYS A 67 32.36 -16.33 1.08
N GLY A 68 31.14 -16.45 0.57
CA GLY A 68 30.28 -17.62 0.75
C GLY A 68 28.94 -17.37 1.44
N HIS A 69 28.64 -16.15 1.90
CA HIS A 69 27.35 -15.80 2.50
C HIS A 69 26.20 -15.61 1.47
N SER A 70 26.19 -16.40 0.40
CA SER A 70 25.09 -16.40 -0.58
C SER A 70 23.94 -17.30 -0.12
N GLU A 71 22.70 -16.96 -0.44
CA GLU A 71 21.50 -17.76 -0.06
C GLU A 71 21.62 -19.25 -0.42
N LYS A 72 22.20 -19.57 -1.59
CA LYS A 72 22.41 -20.95 -2.04
C LYS A 72 23.28 -21.77 -1.09
N ASN A 73 24.10 -21.10 -0.29
CA ASN A 73 25.00 -21.68 0.69
C ASN A 73 24.43 -21.70 2.12
N LEU A 74 23.19 -21.27 2.35
CA LEU A 74 22.54 -21.42 3.66
C LEU A 74 22.46 -22.90 4.05
N SER A 75 22.92 -23.20 5.26
CA SER A 75 22.88 -24.54 5.87
C SER A 75 21.65 -24.69 6.74
N GLN A 76 21.36 -23.65 7.55
CA GLN A 76 20.20 -23.63 8.43
C GLN A 76 19.73 -22.19 8.64
N ILE A 77 18.44 -22.05 8.93
CA ILE A 77 17.81 -20.80 9.31
C ILE A 77 17.52 -20.91 10.80
N ASN A 78 18.13 -20.04 11.58
CA ASN A 78 17.92 -19.93 13.03
C ASN A 78 16.97 -18.80 13.36
N THR A 79 16.91 -17.75 12.53
CA THR A 79 16.15 -16.55 12.84
C THR A 79 15.71 -15.79 11.59
N PHE A 80 14.58 -15.11 11.72
CA PHE A 80 14.17 -14.04 10.80
C PHE A 80 14.53 -12.69 11.40
N VAL A 81 15.16 -11.84 10.60
CA VAL A 81 15.50 -10.47 10.99
C VAL A 81 14.76 -9.49 10.10
N VAL A 82 14.16 -8.47 10.71
CA VAL A 82 13.52 -7.34 10.04
C VAL A 82 14.33 -6.09 10.34
N ASP A 83 14.74 -5.39 9.29
CA ASP A 83 15.46 -4.12 9.39
C ASP A 83 14.44 -2.98 9.24
N ILE A 84 14.49 -2.04 10.18
CA ILE A 84 13.62 -0.86 10.24
C ILE A 84 14.54 0.36 10.16
N ASP A 85 14.60 1.00 9.00
CA ASP A 85 15.42 2.17 8.72
C ASP A 85 14.69 3.47 9.10
N SER A 86 14.13 3.52 10.31
CA SER A 86 13.53 4.74 10.86
C SER A 86 13.65 4.79 12.38
N LYS A 87 14.03 5.98 12.89
CA LYS A 87 14.04 6.34 14.31
C LYS A 87 12.74 6.96 14.80
N GLU A 88 11.75 7.14 13.92
CA GLU A 88 10.44 7.64 14.30
C GLU A 88 9.69 6.61 15.14
N ASN A 89 9.91 5.32 14.89
CA ASN A 89 9.31 4.23 15.63
C ASN A 89 9.89 4.16 17.05
N HIS A 90 9.04 4.23 18.08
CA HIS A 90 9.46 3.93 19.44
C HIS A 90 9.55 2.40 19.65
N GLN A 91 10.49 1.94 20.49
CA GLN A 91 10.69 0.49 20.75
C GLN A 91 9.41 -0.23 21.21
N GLY A 92 8.55 0.46 21.97
CA GLY A 92 7.26 -0.08 22.42
C GLY A 92 6.24 -0.20 21.29
N GLU A 93 6.26 0.70 20.31
CA GLU A 93 5.40 0.61 19.11
C GLU A 93 5.84 -0.55 18.23
N ILE A 94 7.15 -0.78 18.09
CA ILE A 94 7.69 -1.95 17.37
C ILE A 94 7.20 -3.24 18.04
N PHE A 95 7.26 -3.32 19.37
CA PHE A 95 6.76 -4.48 20.10
C PHE A 95 5.25 -4.68 19.90
N LEU A 96 4.46 -3.62 20.03
CA LEU A 96 3.00 -3.66 19.83
C LEU A 96 2.64 -4.08 18.41
N ALA A 97 3.28 -3.51 17.39
CA ALA A 97 3.07 -3.89 16.00
C ALA A 97 3.38 -5.37 15.74
N CYS A 98 4.39 -5.95 16.41
CA CYS A 98 4.65 -7.39 16.33
C CYS A 98 3.48 -8.21 16.90
N VAL A 99 2.92 -7.79 18.04
CA VAL A 99 1.76 -8.47 18.64
C VAL A 99 0.52 -8.31 17.76
N ASP A 100 0.23 -7.10 17.28
CA ASP A 100 -1.00 -6.78 16.56
C ASP A 100 -1.00 -7.36 15.13
N GLU A 101 0.10 -7.20 14.38
CA GLU A 101 0.18 -7.62 12.98
C GLU A 101 0.60 -9.09 12.82
N LEU A 102 1.41 -9.63 13.75
CA LEU A 102 1.92 -11.00 13.63
C LEU A 102 1.26 -11.97 14.62
N GLY A 103 0.78 -11.50 15.77
CA GLY A 103 0.39 -12.36 16.89
C GLY A 103 1.59 -13.05 17.56
N TYR A 104 2.81 -12.61 17.25
CA TYR A 104 4.06 -13.17 17.76
C TYR A 104 4.93 -12.06 18.34
N MET A 105 5.43 -12.26 19.55
CA MET A 105 6.33 -11.33 20.20
C MET A 105 7.76 -11.48 19.64
N PRO A 106 8.53 -10.39 19.50
CA PRO A 106 9.92 -10.49 19.08
C PRO A 106 10.75 -11.21 20.15
N THR A 107 11.83 -11.88 19.73
CA THR A 107 12.83 -12.43 20.67
C THR A 107 13.75 -11.32 21.15
N MET A 108 14.13 -10.42 20.26
CA MET A 108 15.05 -9.33 20.58
C MET A 108 14.84 -8.16 19.62
N ILE A 109 14.97 -6.94 20.13
CA ILE A 109 15.01 -5.71 19.33
C ILE A 109 16.35 -5.06 19.58
N LEU A 110 17.08 -4.81 18.49
CA LEU A 110 18.36 -4.11 18.50
C LEU A 110 18.18 -2.70 17.97
N GLU A 111 18.77 -1.73 18.63
CA GLU A 111 18.91 -0.38 18.12
C GLU A 111 20.09 -0.29 17.13
N SER A 112 19.85 0.31 15.97
CA SER A 112 20.89 0.63 14.99
C SER A 112 21.13 2.14 14.94
N ASP A 113 22.13 2.58 14.18
CA ASP A 113 22.44 4.01 14.07
C ASP A 113 21.30 4.81 13.40
N HIS A 114 20.45 4.16 12.59
CA HIS A 114 19.38 4.79 11.80
C HIS A 114 17.99 4.21 12.05
N GLY A 115 17.85 3.26 12.96
CA GLY A 115 16.56 2.67 13.30
C GLY A 115 16.73 1.46 14.19
N TYR A 116 16.13 0.33 13.82
CA TYR A 116 16.04 -0.88 14.64
C TYR A 116 16.14 -2.17 13.82
N GLN A 117 16.56 -3.25 14.47
CA GLN A 117 16.51 -4.61 13.92
C GLN A 117 15.77 -5.55 14.86
N VAL A 118 14.71 -6.17 14.35
CA VAL A 118 13.85 -7.08 15.11
C VAL A 118 14.21 -8.51 14.77
N TYR A 119 14.52 -9.30 15.79
CA TYR A 119 14.88 -10.70 15.69
C TYR A 119 13.72 -11.58 16.15
N PHE A 120 13.37 -12.56 15.31
CA PHE A 120 12.48 -13.67 15.64
C PHE A 120 13.30 -14.96 15.56
N VAL A 121 13.78 -15.44 16.71
CA VAL A 121 14.58 -16.67 16.80
C VAL A 121 13.65 -17.87 16.78
N LEU A 122 14.02 -18.88 16.00
CA LEU A 122 13.29 -20.13 15.91
C LEU A 122 13.62 -21.02 17.10
N GLN A 123 12.59 -21.68 17.64
CA GLN A 123 12.76 -22.66 18.72
C GLN A 123 13.72 -23.79 18.33
N THR A 124 13.67 -24.20 17.06
CA THR A 124 14.61 -25.16 16.47
C THR A 124 15.05 -24.70 15.08
N PRO A 125 16.33 -24.88 14.70
CA PRO A 125 16.81 -24.47 13.38
C PRO A 125 16.10 -25.21 12.24
N ALA A 126 15.72 -24.47 11.19
CA ALA A 126 15.22 -25.05 9.95
C ALA A 126 16.40 -25.41 9.03
N TYR A 127 16.70 -26.70 8.90
CA TYR A 127 17.83 -27.18 8.11
C TYR A 127 17.54 -27.21 6.61
N VAL A 128 18.47 -26.65 5.83
CA VAL A 128 18.45 -26.70 4.37
C VAL A 128 19.16 -27.98 3.92
N THR A 129 18.40 -28.96 3.45
CA THR A 129 18.93 -30.24 2.98
C THR A 129 18.70 -30.42 1.48
N LYS A 130 19.57 -31.21 0.83
CA LYS A 130 19.36 -31.62 -0.57
C LYS A 130 18.07 -32.44 -0.73
N LYS A 131 17.67 -33.19 0.30
CA LYS A 131 16.45 -34.01 0.32
C LYS A 131 15.18 -33.17 0.17
N SER A 132 15.16 -31.92 0.64
CA SER A 132 14.03 -30.99 0.47
C SER A 132 14.12 -30.14 -0.80
N ASN A 133 15.05 -30.42 -1.72
CA ASN A 133 15.30 -29.64 -2.93
C ASN A 133 15.43 -28.12 -2.68
N PHE A 134 16.04 -27.71 -1.56
CA PHE A 134 16.15 -26.31 -1.16
C PHE A 134 14.81 -25.56 -0.98
N LYS A 135 13.66 -26.26 -1.02
CA LYS A 135 12.32 -25.66 -0.84
C LYS A 135 12.18 -24.90 0.48
N VAL A 136 12.92 -25.31 1.51
CA VAL A 136 12.96 -24.64 2.82
C VAL A 136 13.38 -23.17 2.68
N ILE A 137 14.35 -22.86 1.81
CA ILE A 137 14.77 -21.46 1.60
C ILE A 137 13.64 -20.66 0.97
N GLU A 138 12.99 -21.19 -0.06
CA GLU A 138 11.89 -20.49 -0.73
C GLU A 138 10.72 -20.22 0.23
N VAL A 139 10.34 -21.24 1.01
CA VAL A 139 9.32 -21.11 2.05
C VAL A 139 9.71 -20.08 3.10
N ALA A 140 10.96 -20.12 3.57
CA ALA A 140 11.44 -19.17 4.57
C ALA A 140 11.51 -17.73 4.04
N LYS A 141 11.84 -17.53 2.75
CA LYS A 141 11.75 -16.21 2.10
C LYS A 141 10.33 -15.71 2.06
N ARG A 142 9.35 -16.57 1.75
CA ARG A 142 7.93 -16.21 1.77
C ARG A 142 7.50 -15.80 3.18
N ILE A 143 7.85 -16.58 4.20
CA ILE A 143 7.60 -16.23 5.62
C ILE A 143 8.22 -14.87 5.94
N SER A 144 9.51 -14.67 5.66
CA SER A 144 10.21 -13.41 5.92
C SER A 144 9.57 -12.22 5.19
N THR A 145 9.13 -12.41 3.95
CA THR A 145 8.42 -11.39 3.18
C THR A 145 7.08 -11.06 3.84
N THR A 146 6.30 -12.07 4.23
CA THR A 146 5.02 -11.86 4.93
C THR A 146 5.22 -11.10 6.24
N ILE A 147 6.22 -11.46 7.06
CA ILE A 147 6.55 -10.72 8.29
C ILE A 147 6.81 -9.25 7.98
N ARG A 148 7.70 -8.96 7.01
CA ARG A 148 8.05 -7.58 6.63
C ARG A 148 6.85 -6.81 6.11
N THR A 149 6.03 -7.43 5.24
CA THR A 149 4.83 -6.79 4.68
C THR A 149 3.80 -6.46 5.75
N GLN A 150 3.55 -7.37 6.70
CA GLN A 150 2.59 -7.11 7.78
C GLN A 150 3.09 -5.99 8.70
N LEU A 151 4.35 -6.05 9.15
CA LEU A 151 4.90 -4.98 9.99
C LEU A 151 4.96 -3.61 9.28
N ALA A 152 5.18 -3.60 7.95
CA ALA A 152 5.20 -2.36 7.16
C ALA A 152 3.83 -1.65 7.09
N ASN A 153 2.74 -2.30 7.48
CA ASN A 153 1.42 -1.66 7.59
C ASN A 153 1.39 -0.60 8.69
N GLN A 154 2.15 -0.80 9.77
CA GLN A 154 2.17 0.09 10.94
C GLN A 154 3.50 0.82 11.12
N LEU A 155 4.62 0.17 10.77
CA LEU A 155 5.96 0.69 11.04
C LEU A 155 6.59 1.29 9.76
N PRO A 156 6.77 2.63 9.67
CA PRO A 156 7.55 3.23 8.60
C PRO A 156 9.02 2.78 8.62
N GLY A 157 9.63 2.72 7.43
CA GLY A 157 11.06 2.42 7.27
C GLY A 157 11.40 0.94 7.10
N ILE A 158 10.42 0.05 6.94
CA ILE A 158 10.69 -1.37 6.61
C ILE A 158 10.87 -1.56 5.11
N ASP A 159 12.07 -1.96 4.68
CA ASP A 159 12.31 -2.42 3.32
C ASP A 159 11.96 -3.91 3.14
N VAL A 160 10.83 -4.15 2.46
CA VAL A 160 10.33 -5.48 2.13
C VAL A 160 11.22 -6.19 1.09
N GLY A 161 11.94 -5.44 0.24
CA GLY A 161 12.80 -5.96 -0.84
C GLY A 161 14.23 -6.32 -0.41
N CYS A 162 14.62 -5.98 0.81
CA CYS A 162 15.96 -6.24 1.33
C CYS A 162 16.24 -7.75 1.52
N ASN A 163 17.53 -8.12 1.58
CA ASN A 163 17.98 -9.50 1.70
C ASN A 163 17.46 -10.17 3.00
N HIS A 164 16.72 -11.27 2.86
CA HIS A 164 16.06 -11.97 3.97
C HIS A 164 17.01 -12.60 4.99
N PHE A 165 18.20 -13.05 4.56
CA PHE A 165 19.13 -13.83 5.38
C PHE A 165 20.56 -13.27 5.34
N GLY A 166 20.65 -11.97 5.05
CA GLY A 166 21.91 -11.25 4.91
C GLY A 166 22.61 -10.98 6.24
N ILE A 167 23.42 -9.93 6.23
CA ILE A 167 24.19 -9.48 7.39
C ILE A 167 23.29 -8.57 8.23
N ALA A 168 23.28 -8.79 9.54
CA ALA A 168 22.53 -8.02 10.53
C ALA A 168 23.48 -7.46 11.59
N ARG A 169 22.99 -6.54 12.43
CA ARG A 169 23.72 -5.95 13.57
C ARG A 169 23.97 -7.04 14.62
N PHE A 170 25.20 -7.11 15.13
CA PHE A 170 25.54 -8.04 16.20
C PHE A 170 24.94 -7.55 17.54
N PRO A 171 24.28 -8.41 18.31
CA PRO A 171 23.70 -8.04 19.60
C PRO A 171 24.79 -7.77 20.65
N ASN A 172 24.65 -6.68 21.39
CA ASN A 172 25.52 -6.33 22.51
C ASN A 172 24.72 -5.57 23.58
N LYS A 173 25.33 -5.39 24.75
CA LYS A 173 24.66 -4.77 25.91
C LYS A 173 24.19 -3.34 25.65
N GLN A 174 24.77 -2.64 24.68
CA GLN A 174 24.48 -1.25 24.38
C GLN A 174 23.34 -1.08 23.39
N ASN A 175 23.15 -2.03 22.48
CA ASN A 175 22.13 -1.93 21.43
C ASN A 175 20.89 -2.80 21.67
N ILE A 176 20.91 -3.74 22.62
CA ILE A 176 19.72 -4.51 22.97
C ILE A 176 18.76 -3.58 23.73
N VAL A 177 17.63 -3.27 23.11
CA VAL A 177 16.56 -2.45 23.73
C VAL A 177 15.39 -3.29 24.23
N PHE A 178 15.26 -4.52 23.73
CA PHE A 178 14.33 -5.53 24.21
C PHE A 178 14.95 -6.92 23.99
N CYS A 179 14.79 -7.83 24.94
CA CYS A 179 15.22 -9.22 24.81
C CYS A 179 14.38 -10.12 25.72
N GLU A 180 13.68 -11.08 25.12
CA GLU A 180 13.00 -12.16 25.81
C GLU A 180 13.31 -13.47 25.07
N LEU A 181 14.20 -14.26 25.65
CA LEU A 181 14.71 -15.47 25.00
C LEU A 181 13.66 -16.58 24.95
N GLU A 182 12.59 -16.50 25.75
CA GLU A 182 11.47 -17.44 25.69
C GLU A 182 10.54 -17.20 24.49
N ASN A 183 10.59 -16.02 23.88
CA ASN A 183 9.82 -15.69 22.68
C ASN A 183 10.42 -16.35 21.43
N GLN A 184 10.26 -17.67 21.34
CA GLN A 184 10.72 -18.48 20.23
C GLN A 184 9.56 -19.32 19.69
N TYR A 185 9.46 -19.40 18.37
CA TYR A 185 8.38 -20.13 17.70
C TYR A 185 8.95 -21.14 16.72
N SER A 186 8.22 -22.23 16.49
CA SER A 186 8.68 -23.26 15.57
C SER A 186 8.60 -22.77 14.12
N PHE A 187 9.41 -23.35 13.22
CA PHE A 187 9.29 -23.06 11.79
C PHE A 187 7.90 -23.40 11.24
N SER A 188 7.27 -24.46 11.77
CA SER A 188 5.90 -24.84 11.43
C SER A 188 4.86 -23.80 11.83
N ASP A 189 5.02 -23.14 12.98
CA ASP A 189 4.11 -22.09 13.43
C ASP A 189 4.15 -20.90 12.47
N TRP A 190 5.36 -20.43 12.15
CA TRP A 190 5.57 -19.39 11.15
C TRP A 190 5.04 -19.75 9.77
N LEU A 191 5.23 -20.99 9.33
CA LEU A 191 4.69 -21.47 8.05
C LEU A 191 3.15 -21.43 8.07
N ASN A 192 2.53 -22.00 9.09
CA ASN A 192 1.07 -22.03 9.25
C ASN A 192 0.48 -20.62 9.33
N TRP A 193 1.11 -19.74 10.09
CA TRP A 193 0.74 -18.33 10.17
C TRP A 193 0.84 -17.64 8.81
N SER A 194 1.96 -17.80 8.08
CA SER A 194 2.12 -17.16 6.77
C SER A 194 1.08 -17.63 5.74
N MET A 195 0.71 -18.92 5.79
CA MET A 195 -0.36 -19.46 4.97
C MET A 195 -1.73 -18.88 5.34
N LYS A 196 -2.02 -18.72 6.64
CA LYS A 196 -3.24 -18.05 7.11
C LYS A 196 -3.29 -16.61 6.61
N MET A 197 -2.21 -15.84 6.74
CA MET A 197 -2.15 -14.47 6.23
C MET A 197 -2.37 -14.41 4.71
N ALA A 198 -1.69 -15.26 3.93
CA ALA A 198 -1.89 -15.33 2.50
C ALA A 198 -3.33 -15.74 2.12
N SER A 199 -3.96 -16.64 2.89
CA SER A 199 -5.35 -17.04 2.67
C SER A 199 -6.33 -15.94 3.04
N ASN A 200 -6.06 -15.17 4.09
CA ASN A 200 -6.86 -14.01 4.49
C ASN A 200 -6.76 -12.91 3.44
N GLN A 201 -5.55 -12.59 2.96
CA GLN A 201 -5.33 -11.65 1.87
C GLN A 201 -5.99 -12.12 0.57
N LYS A 202 -5.99 -13.42 0.27
CA LYS A 202 -6.75 -13.95 -0.87
C LYS A 202 -8.25 -13.86 -0.64
N ASN A 203 -8.74 -14.18 0.54
CA ASN A 203 -10.15 -14.04 0.88
C ASN A 203 -10.59 -12.57 0.88
N GLU A 204 -9.73 -11.64 1.28
CA GLU A 204 -9.94 -10.20 1.21
C GLU A 204 -9.83 -9.71 -0.21
N ALA A 205 -8.85 -10.12 -1.00
CA ALA A 205 -8.74 -9.79 -2.43
C ALA A 205 -9.91 -10.39 -3.23
N GLU A 206 -10.35 -11.61 -2.90
CA GLU A 206 -11.53 -12.23 -3.46
C GLU A 206 -12.81 -11.59 -2.94
N ARG A 207 -12.88 -11.17 -1.67
CA ARG A 207 -13.99 -10.36 -1.14
C ARG A 207 -13.99 -8.98 -1.75
N ASN A 208 -12.84 -8.40 -2.06
CA ASN A 208 -12.64 -7.09 -2.70
C ASN A 208 -12.81 -7.18 -4.21
N ALA A 209 -12.67 -8.37 -4.81
CA ALA A 209 -12.99 -8.64 -6.21
C ALA A 209 -14.46 -9.11 -6.39
N LYS A 210 -15.06 -9.73 -5.37
CA LYS A 210 -16.50 -10.04 -5.25
C LYS A 210 -17.30 -8.83 -4.78
N LEU A 211 -16.67 -7.91 -4.04
CA LEU A 211 -16.98 -6.49 -4.05
C LEU A 211 -16.57 -6.03 -5.45
N ILE A 212 -17.45 -6.31 -6.41
CA ILE A 212 -17.73 -5.27 -7.37
C ILE A 212 -18.08 -4.08 -6.47
N VAL A 213 -17.13 -3.18 -6.26
CA VAL A 213 -17.47 -1.78 -6.05
C VAL A 213 -18.20 -1.48 -7.35
N PHE A 214 -19.50 -1.76 -7.33
CA PHE A 214 -20.39 -0.91 -8.06
C PHE A 214 -19.90 0.45 -7.57
N PRO A 215 -19.36 1.34 -8.42
CA PRO A 215 -19.41 2.73 -8.05
C PRO A 215 -20.81 2.87 -7.50
N GLU A 216 -20.95 3.45 -6.30
CA GLU A 216 -22.26 3.70 -5.70
C GLU A 216 -23.21 3.98 -6.86
N LYS A 217 -24.45 3.50 -6.82
CA LYS A 217 -25.44 4.13 -7.69
C LYS A 217 -25.50 5.61 -7.30
N LYS A 218 -24.51 6.42 -7.70
CA LYS A 218 -24.65 7.76 -8.20
C LYS A 218 -25.60 7.53 -9.34
N GLU A 219 -26.88 7.58 -8.97
CA GLU A 219 -27.90 7.97 -9.89
C GLU A 219 -27.31 9.10 -10.71
N TYR A 220 -27.37 8.95 -12.02
CA TYR A 220 -26.79 9.92 -12.91
C TYR A 220 -27.42 11.29 -12.60
N ARG A 221 -26.62 12.21 -12.05
CA ARG A 221 -27.06 13.56 -11.73
C ARG A 221 -26.48 14.52 -12.74
N GLN A 222 -27.34 15.16 -13.51
CA GLN A 222 -26.96 16.19 -14.48
C GLN A 222 -26.37 17.43 -13.81
N VAL A 223 -26.68 17.69 -12.54
CA VAL A 223 -26.07 18.80 -11.77
C VAL A 223 -24.56 18.58 -11.50
N ASP A 224 -24.07 17.34 -11.61
CA ASP A 224 -22.66 17.01 -11.41
C ASP A 224 -21.84 17.14 -12.73
N GLU A 225 -22.48 17.48 -13.85
CA GLU A 225 -21.82 17.64 -15.15
C GLU A 225 -21.19 19.05 -15.29
N PRO A 226 -20.03 19.19 -15.95
CA PRO A 226 -19.33 20.46 -16.12
C PRO A 226 -20.18 21.60 -16.69
N TRP A 227 -21.05 21.30 -17.66
CA TRP A 227 -21.92 22.29 -18.30
C TRP A 227 -22.83 23.03 -17.31
N PHE A 228 -23.24 22.36 -16.23
CA PHE A 228 -24.21 22.89 -15.27
C PHE A 228 -23.62 24.09 -14.51
N ASP A 229 -22.41 23.92 -13.98
CA ASP A 229 -21.68 24.96 -13.27
C ASP A 229 -21.25 26.10 -14.21
N LEU A 230 -20.90 25.78 -15.47
CA LEU A 230 -20.58 26.78 -16.49
C LEU A 230 -21.75 27.74 -16.73
N LEU A 231 -22.98 27.22 -16.90
CA LEU A 231 -24.16 28.05 -17.10
C LEU A 231 -24.57 28.79 -15.81
N LEU A 232 -24.49 28.15 -14.64
CA LEU A 232 -24.91 28.72 -13.36
C LEU A 232 -24.07 29.95 -12.93
N ARG A 233 -22.83 30.05 -13.43
CA ARG A 233 -21.90 31.15 -13.15
C ARG A 233 -22.01 32.32 -14.13
N LYS A 234 -22.81 32.20 -15.20
CA LYS A 234 -22.98 33.28 -16.18
C LYS A 234 -24.04 34.28 -15.75
N ALA A 235 -23.71 35.56 -15.87
CA ALA A 235 -24.55 36.69 -15.46
C ALA A 235 -25.07 37.52 -16.66
N ASP A 236 -24.45 37.39 -17.82
CA ASP A 236 -24.66 38.20 -19.02
C ASP A 236 -25.64 37.58 -20.04
N ILE A 237 -26.55 36.72 -19.57
CA ILE A 237 -27.53 36.02 -20.41
C ILE A 237 -28.71 36.95 -20.72
N ILE A 238 -28.94 37.22 -22.01
CA ILE A 238 -29.99 38.13 -22.51
C ILE A 238 -30.98 37.37 -23.41
N GLY A 239 -32.27 37.65 -23.30
CA GLY A 239 -33.29 37.08 -24.18
C GLY A 239 -33.67 38.03 -25.33
N ARG A 240 -33.63 37.55 -26.58
CA ARG A 240 -34.23 38.22 -27.76
C ARG A 240 -34.94 37.19 -28.62
N GLU A 241 -35.90 37.62 -29.43
CA GLU A 241 -36.63 36.76 -30.37
C GLU A 241 -35.65 36.00 -31.29
N GLY A 242 -35.76 34.67 -31.32
CA GLY A 242 -34.86 33.80 -32.09
C GLY A 242 -33.53 33.44 -31.41
N ARG A 243 -33.27 33.86 -30.16
CA ARG A 243 -32.08 33.46 -29.38
C ARG A 243 -32.43 32.66 -28.13
N LEU A 244 -31.55 31.74 -27.75
CA LEU A 244 -31.71 30.95 -26.55
C LEU A 244 -31.44 31.80 -25.30
N GLY A 245 -32.47 32.45 -24.76
CA GLY A 245 -32.32 33.38 -23.63
C GLY A 245 -32.42 32.76 -22.22
N ARG A 246 -32.54 33.65 -21.23
CA ARG A 246 -32.68 33.36 -19.79
C ARG A 246 -33.71 32.28 -19.45
N ASN A 247 -34.87 32.33 -20.11
CA ASN A 247 -35.94 31.35 -19.93
C ASN A 247 -35.45 29.93 -20.21
N ASN A 248 -34.67 29.75 -21.28
CA ASN A 248 -34.16 28.44 -21.69
C ASN A 248 -33.07 27.96 -20.74
N VAL A 249 -32.20 28.85 -20.27
CA VAL A 249 -31.16 28.51 -19.28
C VAL A 249 -31.79 28.07 -17.95
N ILE A 250 -32.72 28.87 -17.41
CA ILE A 250 -33.41 28.54 -16.16
C ILE A 250 -34.19 27.23 -16.30
N PHE A 251 -34.85 27.02 -17.43
CA PHE A 251 -35.56 25.77 -17.70
C PHE A 251 -34.62 24.56 -17.77
N THR A 252 -33.50 24.66 -18.49
CA THR A 252 -32.52 23.58 -18.62
C THR A 252 -31.82 23.27 -17.29
N LEU A 253 -31.45 24.28 -16.49
CA LEU A 253 -30.92 24.07 -15.14
C LEU A 253 -31.97 23.41 -14.23
N SER A 254 -33.23 23.82 -14.34
CA SER A 254 -34.34 23.23 -13.57
C SER A 254 -34.58 21.76 -13.92
N LEU A 255 -34.45 21.39 -15.21
CA LEU A 255 -34.53 20.01 -15.66
C LEU A 255 -33.38 19.16 -15.12
N ALA A 256 -32.17 19.71 -15.02
CA ALA A 256 -31.04 19.01 -14.41
C ALA A 256 -31.24 18.79 -12.91
N TYR A 257 -31.80 19.76 -12.17
CA TYR A 257 -32.19 19.57 -10.77
C TYR A 257 -33.25 18.47 -10.63
N TYR A 258 -34.29 18.51 -11.46
CA TYR A 258 -35.37 17.52 -11.47
C TYR A 258 -34.85 16.10 -11.74
N SER A 259 -34.07 15.91 -12.81
CA SER A 259 -33.53 14.60 -13.19
C SER A 259 -32.50 14.07 -12.18
N SER A 260 -31.89 14.96 -11.40
CA SER A 260 -30.92 14.63 -10.35
C SER A 260 -31.56 14.37 -8.98
N GLY A 261 -32.89 14.39 -8.90
CA GLY A 261 -33.64 14.03 -7.69
C GLY A 261 -33.83 15.15 -6.67
N TYR A 262 -33.56 16.42 -7.02
CA TYR A 262 -33.79 17.55 -6.11
C TYR A 262 -35.28 17.93 -6.08
N GLY A 263 -35.77 18.31 -4.90
CA GLY A 263 -37.14 18.80 -4.72
C GLY A 263 -37.39 20.13 -5.44
N GLN A 264 -38.65 20.37 -5.83
CA GLN A 264 -39.06 21.59 -6.54
C GLN A 264 -38.71 22.86 -5.76
N GLU A 265 -38.95 22.89 -4.45
CA GLU A 265 -38.64 24.05 -3.58
C GLU A 265 -37.14 24.39 -3.58
N THR A 266 -36.28 23.37 -3.54
CA THR A 266 -34.82 23.55 -3.63
C THR A 266 -34.40 24.09 -5.00
N CYS A 267 -35.03 23.61 -6.08
CA CYS A 267 -34.78 24.13 -7.42
C CYS A 267 -35.24 25.60 -7.54
N GLU A 268 -36.45 25.92 -7.04
CA GLU A 268 -36.97 27.29 -7.04
C GLU A 268 -36.02 28.25 -6.31
N TYR A 269 -35.57 27.91 -5.11
CA TYR A 269 -34.60 28.71 -4.35
C TYR A 269 -33.33 28.98 -5.17
N ASN A 270 -32.70 27.95 -5.73
CA ASN A 270 -31.47 28.09 -6.50
C ASN A 270 -31.67 28.88 -7.80
N MET A 271 -32.84 28.77 -8.44
CA MET A 271 -33.17 29.54 -9.64
C MET A 271 -33.49 30.99 -9.34
N PHE A 272 -34.02 31.32 -8.15
CA PHE A 272 -34.13 32.71 -7.70
C PHE A 272 -32.75 33.31 -7.46
N GLU A 273 -31.87 32.62 -6.72
CA GLU A 273 -30.49 33.09 -6.50
C GLU A 273 -29.71 33.26 -7.81
N PHE A 274 -29.90 32.35 -8.77
CA PHE A 274 -29.31 32.49 -10.10
C PHE A 274 -29.89 33.70 -10.85
N ASN A 275 -31.21 33.86 -10.85
CA ASN A 275 -31.90 34.94 -11.55
C ASN A 275 -31.52 36.32 -10.99
N GLU A 276 -31.33 36.47 -9.67
CA GLU A 276 -30.87 37.71 -9.05
C GLU A 276 -29.46 38.12 -9.49
N ARG A 277 -28.62 37.17 -9.89
CA ARG A 277 -27.26 37.45 -10.41
C ARG A 277 -27.25 37.86 -11.88
N LEU A 278 -28.35 37.68 -12.62
CA LEU A 278 -28.42 38.07 -14.02
C LEU A 278 -28.46 39.59 -14.15
N ASN A 279 -27.75 40.12 -15.16
CA ASN A 279 -27.78 41.55 -15.49
C ASN A 279 -29.20 42.03 -15.85
N GLU A 280 -30.02 41.14 -16.42
CA GLU A 280 -31.44 41.35 -16.62
C GLU A 280 -32.20 40.18 -15.98
N PRO A 281 -32.72 40.30 -14.75
CA PRO A 281 -33.51 39.23 -14.14
C PRO A 281 -34.89 39.11 -14.79
N LEU A 282 -35.47 37.91 -14.73
CA LEU A 282 -36.90 37.68 -14.97
C LEU A 282 -37.71 38.03 -13.73
N SER A 283 -39.03 38.22 -13.88
CA SER A 283 -39.90 38.35 -12.71
C SER A 283 -39.97 37.02 -11.95
N GLU A 284 -40.10 37.08 -10.61
CA GLU A 284 -40.20 35.87 -9.80
C GLU A 284 -41.36 34.95 -10.22
N GLY A 285 -42.47 35.56 -10.66
CA GLY A 285 -43.63 34.82 -11.17
C GLY A 285 -43.33 34.03 -12.45
N GLU A 286 -42.43 34.53 -13.30
CA GLU A 286 -41.97 33.83 -14.51
C GLU A 286 -41.00 32.70 -14.15
N VAL A 287 -40.04 32.94 -13.25
CA VAL A 287 -39.12 31.90 -12.77
C VAL A 287 -39.90 30.73 -12.17
N ARG A 288 -40.89 31.00 -11.30
CA ARG A 288 -41.72 29.95 -10.70
C ARG A 288 -42.52 29.16 -11.75
N LYS A 289 -43.04 29.82 -12.79
CA LYS A 289 -43.72 29.13 -13.90
C LYS A 289 -42.77 28.21 -14.66
N ILE A 290 -41.54 28.64 -14.92
CA ILE A 290 -40.52 27.86 -15.62
C ILE A 290 -40.12 26.63 -14.79
N VAL A 291 -39.82 26.80 -13.50
CA VAL A 291 -39.48 25.69 -12.60
C VAL A 291 -40.64 24.69 -12.51
N LYS A 292 -41.87 25.18 -12.33
CA LYS A 292 -43.06 24.32 -12.31
C LYS A 292 -43.25 23.55 -13.63
N SER A 293 -42.92 24.15 -14.77
CA SER A 293 -42.94 23.48 -16.07
C SER A 293 -41.92 22.34 -16.15
N ALA A 294 -40.70 22.57 -15.66
CA ALA A 294 -39.65 21.55 -15.62
C ALA A 294 -40.04 20.35 -14.73
N TYR A 295 -40.74 20.62 -13.62
CA TYR A 295 -41.23 19.61 -12.67
C TYR A 295 -42.59 19.02 -13.03
N SER A 296 -43.17 19.36 -14.19
CA SER A 296 -44.48 18.85 -14.62
C SER A 296 -44.51 17.35 -14.93
N GLY A 297 -43.35 16.69 -15.01
CA GLY A 297 -43.20 15.28 -15.38
C GLY A 297 -43.25 15.01 -16.89
N ASN A 298 -43.51 16.04 -17.71
CA ASN A 298 -43.49 15.94 -19.18
C ASN A 298 -42.07 15.84 -19.76
N TYR A 299 -41.05 16.16 -18.97
CA TYR A 299 -39.64 16.16 -19.35
C TYR A 299 -38.88 15.25 -18.40
N GLN A 300 -37.97 14.44 -18.93
CA GLN A 300 -37.22 13.47 -18.12
C GLN A 300 -35.87 14.01 -17.64
N ALA A 301 -35.21 14.83 -18.46
CA ALA A 301 -33.88 15.38 -18.22
C ALA A 301 -33.59 16.52 -19.21
N ALA A 302 -32.55 17.31 -18.93
CA ALA A 302 -32.02 18.28 -19.87
C ALA A 302 -31.38 17.56 -21.08
N ASN A 303 -31.74 17.98 -22.30
CA ASN A 303 -31.28 17.34 -23.54
C ASN A 303 -29.83 17.76 -23.85
N ARG A 304 -28.96 16.79 -24.21
CA ARG A 304 -27.53 17.03 -24.47
C ARG A 304 -27.27 17.96 -25.66
N ASP A 305 -27.98 17.79 -26.75
CA ASP A 305 -27.82 18.63 -27.96
C ASP A 305 -28.23 20.07 -27.63
N PHE A 306 -29.32 20.23 -26.89
CA PHE A 306 -29.79 21.55 -26.44
C PHE A 306 -28.85 22.22 -25.44
N ILE A 307 -28.22 21.44 -24.54
CA ILE A 307 -27.18 21.93 -23.63
C ILE A 307 -25.97 22.43 -24.42
N LEU A 308 -25.53 21.68 -25.42
CA LEU A 308 -24.41 22.08 -26.28
C LEU A 308 -24.72 23.41 -27.00
N GLU A 309 -25.90 23.54 -27.59
CA GLU A 309 -26.35 24.79 -28.24
C GLU A 309 -26.37 25.97 -27.25
N LEU A 310 -26.88 25.77 -26.03
CA LEU A 310 -26.89 26.79 -24.98
C LEU A 310 -25.48 27.20 -24.56
N CYS A 311 -24.57 26.24 -24.41
CA CYS A 311 -23.19 26.52 -24.04
C CYS A 311 -22.41 27.20 -25.17
N GLN A 312 -22.70 26.88 -26.42
CA GLN A 312 -22.11 27.55 -27.57
C GLN A 312 -22.54 29.01 -27.68
N GLU A 313 -23.79 29.32 -27.33
CA GLU A 313 -24.30 30.70 -27.33
C GLU A 313 -23.71 31.55 -26.19
N TRP A 314 -23.56 31.01 -24.97
CA TRP A 314 -23.24 31.81 -23.77
C TRP A 314 -21.86 31.57 -23.14
N ILE A 315 -21.22 30.43 -23.41
CA ILE A 315 -19.91 30.10 -22.85
C ILE A 315 -18.81 30.38 -23.86
N ALA A 316 -18.81 29.63 -24.97
CA ALA A 316 -17.84 29.76 -26.06
C ALA A 316 -18.37 29.06 -27.32
N SER A 317 -18.32 29.71 -28.48
CA SER A 317 -18.90 29.19 -29.73
C SER A 317 -18.23 27.91 -30.25
N ASP A 318 -17.00 27.64 -29.83
CA ASP A 318 -16.19 26.48 -30.22
C ASP A 318 -16.17 25.35 -29.17
N ILE A 319 -16.91 25.49 -28.07
CA ILE A 319 -16.96 24.50 -26.99
C ILE A 319 -17.45 23.14 -27.51
N GLN A 320 -16.76 22.08 -27.11
CA GLN A 320 -17.05 20.72 -27.56
C GLN A 320 -17.73 19.89 -26.47
N GLU A 321 -18.49 18.86 -26.87
CA GLU A 321 -19.15 17.94 -25.94
C GLU A 321 -18.19 17.31 -24.91
N SER A 322 -16.93 17.08 -25.29
CA SER A 322 -15.92 16.52 -24.39
C SER A 322 -15.61 17.40 -23.18
N GLU A 323 -15.88 18.70 -23.28
CA GLU A 323 -15.66 19.69 -22.22
C GLU A 323 -16.92 19.89 -21.37
N LEU A 324 -18.09 19.62 -21.94
CA LEU A 324 -19.38 19.80 -21.29
C LEU A 324 -19.85 18.58 -20.50
N PHE A 325 -19.46 17.38 -20.93
CA PHE A 325 -19.94 16.12 -20.38
C PHE A 325 -18.78 15.22 -19.96
N ILE A 326 -18.91 14.60 -18.79
CA ILE A 326 -17.93 13.64 -18.30
C ILE A 326 -17.90 12.43 -19.24
N GLN A 327 -16.80 12.27 -19.99
CA GLN A 327 -16.63 11.13 -20.89
C GLN A 327 -16.47 9.83 -20.12
N ARG A 328 -17.41 8.89 -20.29
CA ARG A 328 -17.37 7.58 -19.62
C ARG A 328 -17.16 6.48 -20.65
N ARG A 329 -16.13 5.66 -20.47
CA ARG A 329 -15.92 4.41 -21.21
C ARG A 329 -16.67 3.28 -20.50
N GLY A 330 -17.71 2.74 -21.12
CA GLY A 330 -18.45 1.58 -20.60
C GLY A 330 -19.72 1.27 -21.38
N TRP A 331 -20.11 -0.01 -21.42
CA TRP A 331 -21.37 -0.45 -22.03
C TRP A 331 -22.56 -0.07 -21.16
N TRP A 332 -23.55 0.60 -21.74
CA TRP A 332 -24.77 1.00 -21.05
C TRP A 332 -25.98 0.28 -21.64
N LYS A 333 -26.80 -0.31 -20.76
CA LYS A 333 -28.04 -1.00 -21.14
C LYS A 333 -29.21 -0.11 -20.75
N PHE A 334 -29.87 0.48 -21.74
CA PHE A 334 -31.08 1.29 -21.54
C PHE A 334 -32.16 0.45 -20.85
N LYS A 335 -32.70 0.95 -19.74
CA LYS A 335 -33.84 0.34 -19.05
C LYS A 335 -35.10 0.59 -19.89
N LYS A 336 -35.82 -0.47 -20.28
CA LYS A 336 -37.08 -0.34 -21.00
C LYS A 336 -38.19 0.20 -20.06
N PRO A 337 -39.11 1.05 -20.56
CA PRO A 337 -40.25 1.52 -19.78
C PRO A 337 -41.14 0.35 -19.37
N ARG A 338 -41.75 0.44 -18.18
CA ARG A 338 -42.80 -0.47 -17.75
C ARG A 338 -44.16 0.05 -18.13
#